data_AF-A0AA50HM60-F1
#
_entry.id   AF-A0AA50HM60-F1
#
_cell.length_a   1.000
_cell.length_b   1.000
_cell.length_c   1.000
_cell.angle_alpha   90.00
_cell.angle_beta   90.00
_cell.angle_gamma   90.00
#
_symmetry.space_group_name_H-M   'P 1'
#
loop_
_entity.id
_entity.type
_entity.pdbx_description
1 polymer ?
#
loop_
_entity_poly.entity_id
_entity_poly.type
_entity_poly.pdbx_seq_one_letter_code
_entity_poly.pdbx_strand_id
1 'polypeptide(L)'
;MQQLQNVIESAFERRAEITPANADTVTREAVSQVISLLDSGALRVAEKIDGEWVTHQWLKKAVLLSFRINDNQVIEGAESRFYDKVPMKFADYDDARFKKEGFRVVPPAAVRQGAYIARNTVLMPSYVNIGAYVDEGSMVDTWATVGSCAQIGKNVHLSGGVGIGGVLEPLQANPTIIEDNCFIGARSEIVEGVIVEEGAVISMGVYIGQSTKIYDRETGEVHYGRVPAGSVVVSGNLPSKDGSYSLYCAVIVKKVDAKTRGKVGINELLRTID
;
A
#
# COMPACT_ATOMS: atom_id res chain seq x y z
N MET A 1 9.99 -23.01 -2.91
CA MET A 1 8.78 -22.18 -2.67
C MET A 1 7.58 -23.02 -2.27
N GLN A 2 7.21 -24.07 -3.01
CA GLN A 2 6.03 -24.89 -2.71
C GLN A 2 6.04 -25.56 -1.32
N GLN A 3 7.21 -26.04 -0.85
CA GLN A 3 7.35 -26.54 0.52
C GLN A 3 7.04 -25.47 1.58
N LEU A 4 7.51 -24.24 1.37
CA LEU A 4 7.31 -23.12 2.30
C LEU A 4 5.82 -22.75 2.37
N GLN A 5 5.16 -22.67 1.21
CA GLN A 5 3.71 -22.44 1.13
C GLN A 5 2.91 -23.51 1.89
N ASN A 6 3.21 -24.80 1.67
CA ASN A 6 2.50 -25.89 2.34
C ASN A 6 2.63 -25.83 3.86
N VAL A 7 3.82 -25.49 4.40
CA VAL A 7 4.02 -25.32 5.84
C VAL A 7 3.16 -24.18 6.38
N ILE A 8 3.16 -23.03 5.71
CA ILE A 8 2.36 -21.87 6.12
C ILE A 8 0.87 -22.18 6.08
N GLU A 9 0.37 -22.79 5.01
CA GLU A 9 -1.04 -23.12 4.88
C GLU A 9 -1.46 -24.14 5.94
N SER A 10 -0.69 -25.20 6.13
CA SER A 10 -0.96 -26.22 7.15
C SER A 10 -0.95 -25.63 8.57
N ALA A 11 0.01 -24.75 8.87
CA ALA A 11 0.06 -24.05 10.16
C ALA A 11 -1.14 -23.11 10.33
N PHE A 12 -1.57 -22.44 9.26
CA PHE A 12 -2.70 -21.51 9.32
C PHE A 12 -4.02 -22.22 9.59
N GLU A 13 -4.24 -23.43 9.06
CA GLU A 13 -5.47 -24.19 9.35
C GLU A 13 -5.60 -24.52 10.85
N ARG A 14 -4.50 -24.89 11.50
CA ARG A 14 -4.44 -25.13 12.96
C ARG A 14 -4.09 -23.89 13.79
N ARG A 15 -4.21 -22.68 13.23
CA ARG A 15 -3.75 -21.44 13.89
C ARG A 15 -4.35 -21.22 15.27
N ALA A 16 -5.58 -21.69 15.55
CA ALA A 16 -6.20 -21.54 16.87
C ALA A 16 -5.37 -22.17 18.00
N GLU A 17 -4.59 -23.20 17.69
CA GLU A 17 -3.75 -23.95 18.63
C GLU A 17 -2.33 -23.37 18.74
N ILE A 18 -1.94 -22.48 17.82
CA ILE A 18 -0.60 -21.90 17.76
C ILE A 18 -0.54 -20.66 18.66
N THR A 19 0.47 -20.62 19.50
CA THR A 19 0.79 -19.54 20.44
C THR A 19 2.30 -19.26 20.41
N PRO A 20 2.75 -18.13 20.98
CA PRO A 20 4.17 -17.86 21.15
C PRO A 20 4.91 -18.87 22.04
N ALA A 21 4.23 -19.66 22.87
CA ALA A 21 4.88 -20.66 23.72
C ALA A 21 5.06 -22.03 23.04
N ASN A 22 4.19 -22.39 22.09
CA ASN A 22 4.10 -23.75 21.55
C ASN A 22 4.32 -23.87 20.03
N ALA A 23 4.51 -22.76 19.30
CA ALA A 23 4.82 -22.84 17.87
C ALA A 23 6.15 -23.57 17.65
N ASP A 24 6.11 -24.66 16.88
CA ASP A 24 7.26 -25.49 16.56
C ASP A 24 8.29 -24.75 15.70
N THR A 25 9.55 -25.20 15.76
CA THR A 25 10.68 -24.57 15.06
C THR A 25 10.46 -24.48 13.56
N VAL A 26 9.90 -25.52 12.93
CA VAL A 26 9.65 -25.56 11.48
C VAL A 26 8.67 -24.45 11.07
N THR A 27 7.58 -24.29 11.83
CA THR A 27 6.59 -23.22 11.58
C THR A 27 7.21 -21.84 11.80
N ARG A 28 8.00 -21.65 12.86
CA ARG A 28 8.66 -20.36 13.14
C ARG A 28 9.65 -19.97 12.04
N GLU A 29 10.51 -20.89 11.64
CA GLU A 29 11.49 -20.68 10.59
C GLU A 29 10.80 -20.38 9.25
N ALA A 30 9.74 -21.13 8.91
CA ALA A 30 8.98 -20.89 7.70
C ALA A 30 8.34 -19.48 7.68
N VAL A 31 7.69 -19.07 8.77
CA VAL A 31 7.10 -17.74 8.89
C VAL A 31 8.20 -16.67 8.79
N SER A 32 9.29 -16.80 9.54
CA SER A 32 10.42 -15.87 9.52
C SER A 32 11.03 -15.74 8.12
N GLN A 33 11.21 -16.86 7.41
CA GLN A 33 11.71 -16.88 6.04
C GLN A 33 10.76 -16.15 5.09
N VAL A 34 9.45 -16.36 5.19
CA VAL A 34 8.47 -15.63 4.36
C VAL A 34 8.51 -14.14 4.65
N ILE A 35 8.54 -13.73 5.92
CA ILE A 35 8.65 -12.30 6.29
C ILE A 35 9.95 -11.70 5.73
N SER A 36 11.07 -12.42 5.77
CA SER A 36 12.34 -11.97 5.17
C SER A 36 12.27 -11.84 3.64
N LEU A 37 11.57 -12.77 2.96
CA LEU A 37 11.36 -12.70 1.52
C LEU A 37 10.42 -11.54 1.12
N LEU A 38 9.40 -11.25 1.93
CA LEU A 38 8.58 -10.04 1.78
C LEU A 38 9.40 -8.77 2.03
N ASP A 39 10.23 -8.76 3.08
CA ASP A 39 11.07 -7.62 3.47
C ASP A 39 12.08 -7.24 2.37
N SER A 40 12.61 -8.24 1.67
CA SER A 40 13.57 -8.08 0.57
C SER A 40 12.91 -7.87 -0.79
N GLY A 41 11.58 -8.00 -0.89
CA GLY A 41 10.83 -7.90 -2.15
C GLY A 41 10.97 -9.12 -3.06
N ALA A 42 11.63 -10.20 -2.60
CA ALA A 42 11.71 -11.47 -3.32
C ALA A 42 10.36 -12.19 -3.43
N LEU A 43 9.45 -11.89 -2.50
CA LEU A 43 8.03 -12.18 -2.57
C LEU A 43 7.24 -10.89 -2.38
N ARG A 44 6.03 -10.85 -2.91
CA ARG A 44 5.09 -9.74 -2.73
C ARG A 44 3.67 -10.27 -2.57
N VAL A 45 2.85 -9.63 -1.75
CA VAL A 45 1.52 -10.15 -1.36
C VAL A 45 0.57 -10.22 -2.56
N ALA A 46 0.65 -9.26 -3.47
CA ALA A 46 -0.03 -9.31 -4.75
C ALA A 46 0.92 -8.85 -5.86
N GLU A 47 0.73 -9.37 -7.06
CA GLU A 47 1.49 -9.01 -8.25
C GLU A 47 0.62 -9.03 -9.51
N LYS A 48 1.08 -8.36 -10.56
CA LYS A 48 0.38 -8.31 -11.84
C LYS A 48 0.88 -9.43 -12.73
N ILE A 49 0.03 -10.41 -13.05
CA ILE A 49 0.30 -11.56 -13.93
C ILE A 49 -0.66 -11.44 -15.11
N ASP A 50 -0.14 -11.43 -16.34
CA ASP A 50 -0.94 -11.30 -17.57
C ASP A 50 -1.90 -10.10 -17.57
N GLY A 51 -1.50 -8.99 -16.92
CA GLY A 51 -2.29 -7.77 -16.81
C GLY A 51 -3.25 -7.71 -15.62
N GLU A 52 -3.43 -8.81 -14.89
CA GLU A 52 -4.36 -8.91 -13.77
C GLU A 52 -3.64 -8.99 -12.42
N TRP A 53 -4.20 -8.35 -11.40
CA TRP A 53 -3.67 -8.44 -10.04
C TRP A 53 -4.08 -9.74 -9.36
N VAL A 54 -3.08 -10.56 -9.03
CA VAL A 54 -3.23 -11.83 -8.34
C VAL A 54 -2.73 -11.69 -6.90
N THR A 55 -3.58 -12.04 -5.94
CA THR A 55 -3.23 -12.04 -4.50
C THR A 55 -2.81 -13.43 -4.04
N HIS A 56 -1.63 -13.51 -3.44
CA HIS A 56 -1.08 -14.73 -2.85
C HIS A 56 -1.54 -14.89 -1.40
N GLN A 57 -2.69 -15.52 -1.20
CA GLN A 57 -3.33 -15.63 0.13
C GLN A 57 -2.40 -16.23 1.20
N TRP A 58 -1.55 -17.18 0.83
CA TRP A 58 -0.61 -17.82 1.76
C TRP A 58 0.40 -16.83 2.36
N LEU A 59 0.74 -15.75 1.66
CA LEU A 59 1.60 -14.69 2.20
C LEU A 59 0.89 -13.87 3.27
N LYS A 60 -0.41 -13.58 3.10
CA LYS A 60 -1.25 -12.98 4.15
C LYS A 60 -1.38 -13.91 5.35
N LYS A 61 -1.55 -15.22 5.12
CA LYS A 61 -1.52 -16.24 6.19
C LYS A 61 -0.21 -16.21 6.97
N ALA A 62 0.94 -16.08 6.29
CA ALA A 62 2.25 -15.96 6.95
C ALA A 62 2.35 -14.69 7.81
N VAL A 63 1.88 -13.54 7.32
CA VAL A 63 1.83 -12.29 8.10
C VAL A 63 0.95 -12.45 9.35
N LEU A 64 -0.24 -13.03 9.22
CA LEU A 64 -1.12 -13.30 10.37
C LEU A 64 -0.50 -14.29 11.38
N LEU A 65 0.18 -15.33 10.90
CA LEU A 65 0.92 -16.26 11.76
C LEU A 65 2.07 -15.55 12.48
N SER A 66 2.75 -14.60 11.84
CA SER A 66 3.82 -13.82 12.47
C SER A 66 3.34 -13.07 13.73
N PHE A 67 2.10 -12.57 13.72
CA PHE A 67 1.52 -11.93 14.91
C PHE A 67 1.16 -12.92 16.01
N ARG A 68 0.86 -14.16 15.62
CA ARG A 68 0.44 -15.21 16.53
C ARG A 68 1.61 -15.91 17.23
N ILE A 69 2.76 -16.02 16.58
CA ILE A 69 3.94 -16.71 17.11
C ILE A 69 4.89 -15.81 17.90
N ASN A 70 4.65 -14.49 17.92
CA ASN A 70 5.45 -13.51 18.65
C ASN A 70 4.66 -12.85 19.78
N ASP A 71 5.29 -12.71 20.94
CA ASP A 71 4.79 -11.90 22.04
C ASP A 71 5.15 -10.43 21.83
N ASN A 72 4.40 -9.54 22.49
CA ASN A 72 4.80 -8.15 22.58
C ASN A 72 6.06 -8.05 23.44
N GLN A 73 6.96 -7.15 23.07
CA GLN A 73 8.17 -6.85 23.82
C GLN A 73 8.33 -5.34 23.96
N VAL A 74 9.05 -4.93 25.00
CA VAL A 74 9.44 -3.53 25.15
C VAL A 74 10.44 -3.19 24.05
N ILE A 75 10.20 -2.10 23.34
CA ILE A 75 11.10 -1.53 22.34
C ILE A 75 11.56 -0.18 22.85
N GLU A 76 12.86 -0.02 23.08
CA GLU A 76 13.45 1.23 23.54
C GLU A 76 13.45 2.26 22.39
N GLY A 77 12.99 3.48 22.67
CA GLY A 77 12.82 4.57 21.71
C GLY A 77 13.43 5.87 22.18
N ALA A 78 14.59 5.81 22.84
CA ALA A 78 15.26 6.93 23.49
C ALA A 78 14.39 7.65 24.54
N GLU A 79 13.65 8.70 24.17
CA GLU A 79 12.81 9.49 25.09
C GLU A 79 11.54 8.75 25.57
N SER A 80 11.19 7.65 24.90
CA SER A 80 10.01 6.84 25.23
C SER A 80 10.29 5.35 25.08
N ARG A 81 9.29 4.53 25.42
CA ARG A 81 9.25 3.09 25.19
C ARG A 81 7.98 2.73 24.42
N PHE A 82 8.09 1.72 23.56
CA PHE A 82 6.97 1.11 22.87
C PHE A 82 6.77 -0.34 23.35
N TYR A 83 5.62 -0.92 23.04
CA TYR A 83 5.30 -2.31 23.37
C TYR A 83 4.52 -2.96 22.22
N ASP A 84 5.22 -3.70 21.37
CA ASP A 84 4.66 -4.34 20.18
C ASP A 84 5.42 -5.64 19.88
N LYS A 85 4.87 -6.48 19.01
CA LYS A 85 5.42 -7.78 18.61
C LYS A 85 6.00 -7.82 17.20
N VAL A 86 5.81 -6.75 16.42
CA VAL A 86 6.33 -6.66 15.05
C VAL A 86 7.65 -5.89 15.07
N PRO A 87 8.78 -6.52 14.69
CA PRO A 87 10.05 -5.82 14.62
C PRO A 87 10.05 -4.66 13.61
N MET A 88 10.90 -3.67 13.87
CA MET A 88 11.14 -2.57 12.93
C MET A 88 12.12 -3.01 11.84
N LYS A 89 11.84 -2.71 10.56
CA LYS A 89 12.65 -3.13 9.41
C LYS A 89 14.12 -2.76 9.56
N PHE A 90 14.38 -1.54 10.05
CA PHE A 90 15.71 -0.95 10.10
C PHE A 90 16.43 -1.11 11.44
N ALA A 91 15.87 -1.87 12.40
CA ALA A 91 16.46 -2.00 13.74
C ALA A 91 17.91 -2.52 13.69
N ASP A 92 18.18 -3.46 12.79
CA ASP A 92 19.50 -4.09 12.60
C ASP A 92 20.19 -3.68 11.28
N TYR A 93 19.76 -2.59 10.63
CA TYR A 93 20.40 -2.13 9.39
C TYR A 93 21.71 -1.39 9.67
N ASP A 94 22.73 -1.69 8.86
CA ASP A 94 24.00 -0.96 8.85
C ASP A 94 24.11 -0.01 7.63
N ASP A 95 25.13 0.84 7.64
CA ASP A 95 25.41 1.80 6.56
C ASP A 95 25.63 1.12 5.20
N ALA A 96 26.28 -0.06 5.20
CA ALA A 96 26.54 -0.81 3.97
C ALA A 96 25.25 -1.29 3.32
N ARG A 97 24.29 -1.79 4.11
CA ARG A 97 22.98 -2.24 3.63
C ARG A 97 22.15 -1.06 3.11
N PHE A 98 22.11 0.07 3.83
CA PHE A 98 21.42 1.27 3.33
C PHE A 98 21.98 1.74 1.99
N LYS A 99 23.31 1.82 1.84
CA LYS A 99 23.95 2.20 0.57
C LYS A 99 23.65 1.22 -0.56
N LYS A 100 23.68 -0.08 -0.26
CA LYS A 100 23.40 -1.13 -1.24
C LYS A 100 21.95 -1.05 -1.75
N GLU A 101 20.98 -0.90 -0.86
CA GLU A 101 19.55 -0.87 -1.21
C GLU A 101 19.12 0.47 -1.80
N GLY A 102 19.78 1.58 -1.43
CA GLY A 102 19.78 2.83 -2.19
C GLY A 102 18.49 3.65 -2.12
N PHE A 103 17.73 3.54 -1.03
CA PHE A 103 16.62 4.44 -0.69
C PHE A 103 17.01 5.39 0.43
N ARG A 104 16.13 6.35 0.74
CA ARG A 104 16.31 7.31 1.83
C ARG A 104 15.20 7.17 2.85
N VAL A 105 15.57 7.15 4.13
CA VAL A 105 14.64 7.11 5.27
C VAL A 105 14.88 8.38 6.09
N VAL A 106 13.95 9.33 6.02
CA VAL A 106 14.06 10.62 6.71
C VAL A 106 13.43 10.50 8.09
N PRO A 107 14.13 10.83 9.19
CA PRO A 107 13.54 10.75 10.52
C PRO A 107 12.30 11.65 10.68
N PRO A 108 11.22 11.20 11.35
CA PRO A 108 11.03 9.91 12.02
C PRO A 108 10.29 8.83 11.18
N ALA A 109 10.56 8.67 9.88
CA ALA A 109 9.93 7.63 9.07
C ALA A 109 10.15 6.22 9.67
N ALA A 110 9.08 5.42 9.70
CA ALA A 110 9.06 4.13 10.36
C ALA A 110 8.49 3.05 9.43
N VAL A 111 9.16 1.89 9.38
CA VAL A 111 8.78 0.76 8.52
C VAL A 111 8.80 -0.52 9.35
N ARG A 112 7.71 -1.29 9.31
CA ARG A 112 7.67 -2.63 9.93
C ARG A 112 8.45 -3.62 9.08
N GLN A 113 9.14 -4.55 9.73
CA GLN A 113 9.79 -5.67 9.06
C GLN A 113 8.76 -6.46 8.23
N GLY A 114 9.16 -6.90 7.04
CA GLY A 114 8.28 -7.59 6.10
C GLY A 114 7.61 -6.65 5.09
N ALA A 115 8.00 -5.38 5.06
CA ALA A 115 7.67 -4.45 3.98
C ALA A 115 8.89 -4.22 3.08
N TYR A 116 8.67 -4.19 1.77
CA TYR A 116 9.73 -3.92 0.80
C TYR A 116 9.78 -2.44 0.43
N ILE A 117 10.99 -1.89 0.39
CA ILE A 117 11.29 -0.53 -0.08
C ILE A 117 12.34 -0.63 -1.18
N ALA A 118 11.99 -0.25 -2.39
CA ALA A 118 12.88 -0.30 -3.54
C ALA A 118 13.87 0.87 -3.58
N ARG A 119 14.86 0.75 -4.47
CA ARG A 119 15.89 1.77 -4.73
C ARG A 119 15.25 3.11 -5.11
N ASN A 120 15.97 4.20 -4.85
CA ASN A 120 15.60 5.57 -5.23
C ASN A 120 14.31 6.10 -4.58
N THR A 121 13.62 5.29 -3.78
CA THR A 121 12.46 5.71 -3.00
C THR A 121 12.89 6.62 -1.85
N VAL A 122 12.06 7.62 -1.55
CA VAL A 122 12.25 8.53 -0.42
C VAL A 122 11.07 8.39 0.53
N LEU A 123 11.37 7.97 1.75
CA LEU A 123 10.42 7.96 2.86
C LEU A 123 10.66 9.23 3.68
N MET A 124 9.81 10.23 3.48
CA MET A 124 9.66 11.35 4.42
C MET A 124 9.05 10.83 5.73
N PRO A 125 8.90 11.62 6.81
CA PRO A 125 8.27 11.16 8.04
C PRO A 125 6.92 10.49 7.79
N SER A 126 6.88 9.16 7.72
CA SER A 126 5.75 8.39 7.20
C SER A 126 5.74 7.00 7.83
N TYR A 127 4.70 6.22 7.56
CA TYR A 127 4.59 4.86 8.06
C TYR A 127 4.34 3.87 6.92
N VAL A 128 5.14 2.80 6.86
CA VAL A 128 4.93 1.67 5.94
C VAL A 128 4.74 0.39 6.75
N ASN A 129 3.58 -0.24 6.57
CA ASN A 129 3.17 -1.40 7.36
C ASN A 129 3.58 -2.72 6.69
N ILE A 130 3.58 -3.80 7.48
CA ILE A 130 4.04 -5.14 7.07
C ILE A 130 3.31 -5.67 5.82
N GLY A 131 4.06 -6.34 4.94
CA GLY A 131 3.57 -6.91 3.69
C GLY A 131 3.44 -5.90 2.54
N ALA A 132 3.59 -4.60 2.81
CA ALA A 132 3.57 -3.58 1.76
C ALA A 132 4.76 -3.72 0.81
N TYR A 133 4.57 -3.27 -0.43
CA TYR A 133 5.59 -3.23 -1.46
C TYR A 133 5.64 -1.82 -2.04
N VAL A 134 6.75 -1.11 -1.84
CA VAL A 134 6.97 0.24 -2.39
C VAL A 134 8.07 0.18 -3.44
N ASP A 135 7.68 0.27 -4.71
CA ASP A 135 8.57 0.09 -5.85
C ASP A 135 9.39 1.36 -6.18
N GLU A 136 10.30 1.22 -7.14
CA GLU A 136 11.43 2.12 -7.40
C GLU A 136 11.03 3.57 -7.66
N GLY A 137 11.81 4.50 -7.10
CA GLY A 137 11.68 5.93 -7.40
C GLY A 137 10.44 6.59 -6.81
N SER A 138 9.72 5.92 -5.92
CA SER A 138 8.51 6.45 -5.31
C SER A 138 8.81 7.48 -4.21
N MET A 139 7.92 8.45 -4.06
CA MET A 139 7.94 9.45 -3.01
C MET A 139 6.81 9.15 -2.01
N VAL A 140 7.15 8.90 -0.75
CA VAL A 140 6.19 8.77 0.35
C VAL A 140 6.37 9.99 1.25
N ASP A 141 5.55 11.02 1.03
CA ASP A 141 5.68 12.32 1.69
C ASP A 141 5.29 12.29 3.17
N THR A 142 5.57 13.41 3.84
CA THR A 142 5.34 13.63 5.26
C THR A 142 3.90 13.31 5.66
N TRP A 143 3.77 12.46 6.66
CA TRP A 143 2.55 11.91 7.25
C TRP A 143 1.71 11.06 6.31
N ALA A 144 2.28 10.59 5.19
CA ALA A 144 1.64 9.55 4.41
C ALA A 144 1.71 8.19 5.13
N THR A 145 0.76 7.32 4.81
CA THR A 145 0.69 5.95 5.34
C THR A 145 0.55 4.96 4.19
N VAL A 146 1.38 3.93 4.17
CA VAL A 146 1.25 2.77 3.28
C VAL A 146 0.85 1.56 4.12
N GLY A 147 -0.42 1.18 4.02
CA GLY A 147 -1.04 0.14 4.82
C GLY A 147 -0.53 -1.28 4.52
N SER A 148 -0.92 -2.23 5.36
CA SER A 148 -0.45 -3.61 5.24
C SER A 148 -0.84 -4.22 3.89
N CYS A 149 0.09 -4.96 3.29
CA CYS A 149 -0.07 -5.57 1.97
C CYS A 149 -0.24 -4.60 0.79
N ALA A 150 -0.30 -3.28 0.99
CA ALA A 150 -0.49 -2.32 -0.10
C ALA A 150 0.62 -2.43 -1.17
N GLN A 151 0.25 -2.26 -2.44
CA GLN A 151 1.18 -2.34 -3.56
C GLN A 151 1.31 -0.98 -4.22
N ILE A 152 2.48 -0.36 -4.06
CA ILE A 152 2.80 0.94 -4.64
C ILE A 152 3.79 0.70 -5.79
N GLY A 153 3.39 1.10 -6.99
CA GLY A 153 4.17 0.98 -8.22
C GLY A 153 5.37 1.91 -8.27
N LYS A 154 6.05 1.93 -9.41
CA LYS A 154 7.25 2.74 -9.66
C LYS A 154 6.88 4.19 -9.88
N ASN A 155 7.76 5.11 -9.48
CA ASN A 155 7.61 6.56 -9.68
C ASN A 155 6.25 7.10 -9.21
N VAL A 156 5.69 6.49 -8.16
CA VAL A 156 4.45 6.98 -7.54
C VAL A 156 4.80 8.13 -6.61
N HIS A 157 3.98 9.17 -6.60
CA HIS A 157 4.08 10.24 -5.60
C HIS A 157 2.85 10.21 -4.70
N LEU A 158 3.04 9.72 -3.47
CA LEU A 158 2.07 9.85 -2.38
C LEU A 158 2.37 11.16 -1.64
N SER A 159 1.53 12.17 -1.86
CA SER A 159 1.71 13.50 -1.27
C SER A 159 1.48 13.51 0.25
N GLY A 160 1.77 14.64 0.89
CA GLY A 160 1.69 14.75 2.36
C GLY A 160 0.31 14.39 2.92
N GLY A 161 0.30 13.49 3.91
CA GLY A 161 -0.92 13.03 4.56
C GLY A 161 -1.80 12.10 3.72
N VAL A 162 -1.28 11.52 2.63
CA VAL A 162 -2.00 10.50 1.87
C VAL A 162 -2.04 9.18 2.65
N GLY A 163 -3.21 8.60 2.82
CA GLY A 163 -3.34 7.25 3.36
C GLY A 163 -3.70 6.23 2.29
N ILE A 164 -2.92 5.15 2.23
CA ILE A 164 -3.21 3.96 1.43
C ILE A 164 -3.61 2.84 2.40
N GLY A 165 -4.87 2.45 2.37
CA GLY A 165 -5.46 1.49 3.31
C GLY A 165 -4.83 0.10 3.21
N GLY A 166 -4.58 -0.52 4.36
CA GLY A 166 -4.09 -1.90 4.44
C GLY A 166 -5.20 -2.93 4.30
N VAL A 167 -4.90 -4.09 3.70
CA VAL A 167 -5.87 -5.18 3.53
C VAL A 167 -5.21 -6.53 3.82
N LEU A 168 -5.23 -6.93 5.09
CA LEU A 168 -4.75 -8.25 5.51
C LEU A 168 -5.86 -9.30 5.57
N GLU A 169 -7.04 -8.90 6.00
CA GLU A 169 -8.26 -9.71 5.95
C GLU A 169 -9.36 -8.91 5.22
N PRO A 170 -10.24 -9.57 4.46
CA PRO A 170 -10.27 -11.01 4.20
C PRO A 170 -9.14 -11.48 3.25
N LEU A 171 -8.72 -12.75 3.36
CA LEU A 171 -7.52 -13.26 2.69
C LEU A 171 -7.59 -13.14 1.16
N GLN A 172 -8.76 -13.37 0.58
CA GLN A 172 -9.01 -13.32 -0.87
C GLN A 172 -9.07 -11.90 -1.45
N ALA A 173 -9.23 -10.87 -0.62
CA ALA A 173 -9.33 -9.51 -1.13
C ALA A 173 -7.98 -9.04 -1.66
N ASN A 174 -8.00 -8.38 -2.82
CA ASN A 174 -6.81 -7.68 -3.29
C ASN A 174 -6.43 -6.57 -2.29
N PRO A 175 -5.13 -6.33 -2.06
CA PRO A 175 -4.70 -5.16 -1.34
C PRO A 175 -5.01 -3.89 -2.12
N THR A 176 -4.94 -2.74 -1.44
CA THR A 176 -5.01 -1.46 -2.13
C THR A 176 -3.78 -1.32 -3.04
N ILE A 177 -4.02 -0.96 -4.28
CA ILE A 177 -3.01 -0.93 -5.34
C ILE A 177 -2.96 0.46 -5.94
N ILE A 178 -1.76 1.02 -6.00
CA ILE A 178 -1.45 2.24 -6.73
C ILE A 178 -0.43 1.85 -7.80
N GLU A 179 -0.83 1.83 -9.06
CA GLU A 179 0.04 1.40 -10.15
C GLU A 179 1.10 2.46 -10.52
N ASP A 180 1.99 2.07 -11.43
CA ASP A 180 3.14 2.86 -11.83
C ASP A 180 2.75 4.27 -12.29
N ASN A 181 3.61 5.21 -11.94
CA ASN A 181 3.47 6.61 -12.28
C ASN A 181 2.12 7.17 -11.82
N CYS A 182 1.61 6.85 -10.65
CA CYS A 182 0.45 7.59 -10.12
C CYS A 182 0.90 8.85 -9.36
N PHE A 183 0.08 9.89 -9.38
CA PHE A 183 0.19 11.01 -8.45
C PHE A 183 -1.04 11.02 -7.54
N ILE A 184 -0.84 11.00 -6.24
CA ILE A 184 -1.91 11.07 -5.25
C ILE A 184 -1.72 12.34 -4.43
N GLY A 185 -2.63 13.30 -4.61
CA GLY A 185 -2.58 14.61 -4.00
C GLY A 185 -2.77 14.57 -2.48
N ALA A 186 -2.28 15.61 -1.81
CA ALA A 186 -2.25 15.66 -0.35
C ALA A 186 -3.63 15.45 0.29
N ARG A 187 -3.65 14.77 1.44
CA ARG A 187 -4.87 14.48 2.23
C ARG A 187 -5.92 13.63 1.51
N SER A 188 -5.54 12.94 0.43
CA SER A 188 -6.37 11.93 -0.21
C SER A 188 -6.21 10.57 0.48
N GLU A 189 -7.23 9.73 0.38
CA GLU A 189 -7.25 8.42 1.04
C GLU A 189 -7.78 7.37 0.06
N ILE A 190 -7.03 6.31 -0.19
CA ILE A 190 -7.41 5.20 -1.07
C ILE A 190 -7.40 3.91 -0.26
N VAL A 191 -8.52 3.20 -0.16
CA VAL A 191 -8.68 2.11 0.83
C VAL A 191 -9.40 0.89 0.26
N GLU A 192 -9.52 -0.16 1.09
CA GLU A 192 -10.42 -1.30 0.85
C GLU A 192 -10.13 -2.09 -0.44
N GLY A 193 -8.87 -2.12 -0.89
CA GLY A 193 -8.51 -2.87 -2.10
C GLY A 193 -8.83 -2.14 -3.40
N VAL A 194 -9.09 -0.83 -3.33
CA VAL A 194 -9.22 0.01 -4.53
C VAL A 194 -7.93 -0.07 -5.37
N ILE A 195 -8.11 -0.15 -6.69
CA ILE A 195 -7.02 -0.11 -7.66
C ILE A 195 -7.03 1.24 -8.36
N VAL A 196 -5.93 1.98 -8.24
CA VAL A 196 -5.65 3.17 -9.04
C VAL A 196 -4.69 2.76 -10.14
N GLU A 197 -5.19 2.70 -11.37
CA GLU A 197 -4.42 2.23 -12.51
C GLU A 197 -3.39 3.26 -12.98
N GLU A 198 -2.45 2.76 -13.78
CA GLU A 198 -1.23 3.48 -14.15
C GLU A 198 -1.48 4.90 -14.68
N GLY A 199 -0.58 5.81 -14.33
CA GLY A 199 -0.60 7.16 -14.88
C GLY A 199 -1.73 8.05 -14.36
N ALA A 200 -2.58 7.61 -13.43
CA ALA A 200 -3.63 8.44 -12.85
C ALA A 200 -3.06 9.62 -12.02
N VAL A 201 -3.84 10.70 -11.96
CA VAL A 201 -3.57 11.90 -11.18
C VAL A 201 -4.77 12.20 -10.31
N ILE A 202 -4.66 11.91 -9.02
CA ILE A 202 -5.68 12.20 -8.02
C ILE A 202 -5.32 13.52 -7.34
N SER A 203 -6.25 14.46 -7.31
CA SER A 203 -6.07 15.76 -6.64
C SER A 203 -6.05 15.62 -5.11
N MET A 204 -5.99 16.74 -4.40
CA MET A 204 -6.09 16.79 -2.95
C MET A 204 -7.50 16.44 -2.45
N GLY A 205 -7.60 15.84 -1.26
CA GLY A 205 -8.88 15.62 -0.58
C GLY A 205 -9.82 14.66 -1.30
N VAL A 206 -9.29 13.70 -2.07
CA VAL A 206 -10.06 12.67 -2.75
C VAL A 206 -10.02 11.38 -1.92
N TYR A 207 -11.17 10.98 -1.42
CA TYR A 207 -11.37 9.77 -0.62
C TYR A 207 -12.06 8.69 -1.46
N ILE A 208 -11.41 7.54 -1.67
CA ILE A 208 -11.92 6.44 -2.48
C ILE A 208 -11.82 5.11 -1.70
N GLY A 209 -12.97 4.58 -1.30
CA GLY A 209 -13.13 3.19 -0.88
C GLY A 209 -14.04 2.42 -1.85
N GLN A 210 -14.42 1.20 -1.50
CA GLN A 210 -15.32 0.36 -2.31
C GLN A 210 -16.74 0.95 -2.40
N SER A 211 -17.13 1.78 -1.43
CA SER A 211 -18.43 2.47 -1.40
C SER A 211 -18.44 3.82 -2.13
N THR A 212 -17.28 4.34 -2.51
CA THR A 212 -17.18 5.66 -3.15
C THR A 212 -17.62 5.58 -4.61
N LYS A 213 -18.57 6.43 -5.00
CA LYS A 213 -18.90 6.68 -6.41
C LYS A 213 -17.74 7.40 -7.10
N ILE A 214 -17.25 6.84 -8.19
CA ILE A 214 -16.26 7.46 -9.07
C ILE A 214 -16.98 7.82 -10.37
N TYR A 215 -17.41 9.07 -10.49
CA TYR A 215 -18.22 9.57 -11.60
C TYR A 215 -17.33 10.06 -12.75
N ASP A 216 -17.53 9.54 -13.95
CA ASP A 216 -16.89 10.06 -15.16
C ASP A 216 -17.77 11.15 -15.76
N ARG A 217 -17.29 12.40 -15.75
CA ARG A 217 -18.09 13.53 -16.24
C ARG A 217 -18.23 13.56 -17.76
N GLU A 218 -17.32 12.91 -18.50
CA GLU A 218 -17.37 12.88 -19.97
C GLU A 218 -18.43 11.89 -20.46
N THR A 219 -18.59 10.76 -19.77
CA THR A 219 -19.52 9.68 -20.16
C THR A 219 -20.81 9.64 -19.34
N GLY A 220 -20.79 10.19 -18.13
CA GLY A 220 -21.88 10.06 -17.15
C GLY A 220 -21.89 8.73 -16.41
N GLU A 221 -20.90 7.85 -16.61
CA GLU A 221 -20.80 6.56 -15.94
C GLU A 221 -20.34 6.68 -14.48
N VAL A 222 -20.70 5.70 -13.65
CA VAL A 222 -20.24 5.59 -12.26
C VAL A 222 -19.47 4.29 -12.08
N HIS A 223 -18.18 4.40 -11.76
CA HIS A 223 -17.32 3.30 -11.37
C HIS A 223 -17.25 3.15 -9.85
N TYR A 224 -16.82 1.97 -9.39
CA TYR A 224 -16.55 1.65 -7.99
C TYR A 224 -15.28 0.79 -7.92
N GLY A 225 -14.48 0.98 -6.87
CA GLY A 225 -13.32 0.12 -6.59
C GLY A 225 -12.12 0.26 -7.54
N ARG A 226 -12.25 0.99 -8.65
CA ARG A 226 -11.22 1.12 -9.68
C ARG A 226 -11.21 2.50 -10.31
N VAL A 227 -10.05 3.15 -10.32
CA VAL A 227 -9.79 4.38 -11.08
C VAL A 227 -9.06 3.97 -12.37
N PRO A 228 -9.67 4.13 -13.56
CA PRO A 228 -9.06 3.74 -14.83
C PRO A 228 -7.73 4.46 -15.12
N ALA A 229 -6.88 3.83 -15.91
CA ALA A 229 -5.57 4.38 -16.28
C ALA A 229 -5.67 5.79 -16.87
N GLY A 230 -4.71 6.65 -16.50
CA GLY A 230 -4.62 8.02 -16.98
C GLY A 230 -5.73 8.97 -16.50
N SER A 231 -6.61 8.53 -15.59
CA SER A 231 -7.68 9.40 -15.08
C SER A 231 -7.12 10.58 -14.29
N VAL A 232 -7.66 11.78 -14.53
CA VAL A 232 -7.47 12.94 -13.67
C VAL A 232 -8.70 13.08 -12.80
N VAL A 233 -8.52 12.94 -11.48
CA VAL A 233 -9.61 12.79 -10.51
C VAL A 233 -9.60 13.93 -9.51
N VAL A 234 -10.77 14.52 -9.26
CA VAL A 234 -10.99 15.55 -8.24
C VAL A 234 -12.14 15.16 -7.31
N SER A 235 -12.23 15.80 -6.14
CA SER A 235 -13.41 15.67 -5.27
C SER A 235 -14.59 16.41 -5.88
N GLY A 236 -15.79 15.82 -5.78
CA GLY A 236 -17.02 16.47 -6.22
C GLY A 236 -18.23 15.93 -5.46
N ASN A 237 -19.43 16.27 -5.95
CA ASN A 237 -20.68 15.74 -5.41
C ASN A 237 -21.66 15.44 -6.55
N LEU A 238 -22.51 14.43 -6.34
CA LEU A 238 -23.67 14.16 -7.18
C LEU A 238 -24.95 14.63 -6.47
N PRO A 239 -25.84 15.38 -7.14
CA PRO A 239 -27.08 15.85 -6.55
C PRO A 239 -28.05 14.69 -6.28
N SER A 240 -28.91 14.86 -5.28
CA SER A 240 -30.08 14.00 -5.08
C SER A 240 -31.06 14.16 -6.25
N LYS A 241 -31.98 13.19 -6.41
CA LYS A 241 -32.96 13.21 -7.52
C LYS A 241 -33.86 14.47 -7.52
N ASP A 242 -34.14 15.01 -6.34
CA ASP A 242 -34.94 16.22 -6.12
C ASP A 242 -34.08 17.49 -5.99
N GLY A 243 -32.75 17.37 -6.07
CA GLY A 243 -31.80 18.49 -5.95
C GLY A 243 -31.69 19.12 -4.55
N SER A 244 -32.30 18.53 -3.52
CA SER A 244 -32.31 19.09 -2.16
C SER A 244 -30.96 18.97 -1.43
N TYR A 245 -30.12 18.01 -1.83
CA TYR A 245 -28.77 17.86 -1.31
C TYR A 245 -27.84 17.26 -2.37
N SER A 246 -26.57 17.14 -2.04
CA SER A 246 -25.61 16.37 -2.83
C SER A 246 -24.75 15.51 -1.92
N LEU A 247 -24.26 14.40 -2.45
CA LEU A 247 -23.38 13.49 -1.72
C LEU A 247 -22.03 13.41 -2.41
N TYR A 248 -20.99 13.26 -1.59
CA TYR A 248 -19.61 13.18 -2.04
C TYR A 248 -19.40 12.07 -3.08
N CYS A 249 -18.59 12.37 -4.08
CA CYS A 249 -18.06 11.42 -5.04
C CYS A 249 -16.65 11.84 -5.48
N ALA A 250 -15.88 10.90 -6.02
CA ALA A 250 -14.73 11.22 -6.83
C ALA A 250 -15.19 11.47 -8.28
N VAL A 251 -14.62 12.46 -8.96
CA VAL A 251 -15.01 12.81 -10.33
C VAL A 251 -13.79 12.69 -11.24
N ILE A 252 -13.87 11.82 -12.25
CA ILE A 252 -12.94 11.79 -13.37
C ILE A 252 -13.30 12.97 -14.28
N VAL A 253 -12.40 13.95 -14.38
CA VAL A 253 -12.63 15.18 -15.16
C VAL A 253 -12.07 15.10 -16.58
N LYS A 254 -11.09 14.23 -16.79
CA LYS A 254 -10.51 13.89 -18.10
C LYS A 254 -9.62 12.65 -17.97
N LYS A 255 -9.23 12.09 -19.10
CA LYS A 255 -8.22 11.03 -19.21
C LYS A 255 -7.03 11.53 -20.02
N VAL A 256 -5.81 11.26 -19.54
CA VAL A 256 -4.57 11.66 -20.21
C VAL A 256 -3.72 10.45 -20.58
N ASP A 257 -3.09 10.52 -21.75
CA ASP A 257 -2.12 9.51 -22.17
C ASP A 257 -0.73 9.76 -21.54
N ALA A 258 0.12 8.74 -21.59
CA ALA A 258 1.49 8.81 -21.05
C ALA A 258 2.32 9.94 -21.68
N LYS A 259 2.08 10.25 -22.96
CA LYS A 259 2.82 11.27 -23.71
C LYS A 259 2.47 12.69 -23.23
N THR A 260 1.21 12.94 -22.94
CA THR A 260 0.68 14.19 -22.41
C THR A 260 1.15 14.38 -20.99
N ARG A 261 1.08 13.32 -20.17
CA ARG A 261 1.58 13.33 -18.78
C ARG A 261 3.07 13.67 -18.69
N GLY A 262 3.90 13.12 -19.58
CA GLY A 262 5.35 13.38 -19.58
C GLY A 262 5.73 14.81 -19.99
N LYS A 263 4.84 15.54 -20.67
CA LYS A 263 5.08 16.91 -21.17
C LYS A 263 4.42 17.99 -20.32
N VAL A 264 3.28 17.67 -19.72
CA VAL A 264 2.43 18.61 -19.00
C VAL A 264 2.63 18.39 -17.51
N GLY A 265 3.04 19.43 -16.78
CA GLY A 265 3.24 19.33 -15.34
C GLY A 265 1.93 19.02 -14.61
N ILE A 266 2.01 18.31 -13.47
CA ILE A 266 0.83 17.96 -12.65
C ILE A 266 -0.05 19.19 -12.35
N ASN A 267 0.58 20.33 -12.03
CA ASN A 267 -0.13 21.59 -11.77
C ASN A 267 -0.94 22.09 -12.97
N GLU A 268 -0.48 21.83 -14.20
CA GLU A 268 -1.18 22.26 -15.41
C GLU A 268 -2.33 21.31 -15.76
N LEU A 269 -2.14 20.00 -15.54
CA LEU A 269 -3.22 19.01 -15.61
C LEU A 269 -4.38 19.36 -14.67
N LEU A 270 -4.07 19.83 -13.46
CA LEU A 270 -5.06 20.24 -12.46
C LEU A 270 -5.57 21.69 -12.62
N ARG A 271 -5.02 22.52 -13.50
CA ARG A 271 -5.54 23.88 -13.76
C ARG A 271 -6.51 23.94 -14.92
N THR A 272 -6.37 23.02 -15.87
CA THR A 272 -7.26 22.88 -17.04
C THR A 272 -8.40 21.90 -16.73
N ILE A 273 -9.13 22.13 -15.62
CA ILE A 273 -10.18 21.21 -15.15
C ILE A 273 -11.49 21.42 -15.90
N ASP A 274 -11.74 22.59 -16.49
CA ASP A 274 -13.01 22.92 -17.13
C ASP A 274 -13.00 22.59 -18.63
#